data_AF-K1S3G9-F1
#
_entry.id   AF-K1S3G9-F1
#
_cell.length_a   1.000
_cell.length_b   1.000
_cell.length_c   1.000
_cell.angle_alpha   90.00
_cell.angle_beta   90.00
_cell.angle_gamma   90.00
#
_symmetry.space_group_name_H-M   'P 1'
#
loop_
_entity.id
_entity.type
_entity.pdbx_description
1 polymer ?
#
loop_
_entity_poly.entity_id
_entity_poly.type
_entity_poly.pdbx_seq_one_letter_code
_entity_poly.pdbx_strand_id
1 'polypeptide(L)' 'HVRIRKEPENFAPFKYALEACCLDNVQTFSRRYITLEKALLHCLNGFNENANIQNRYQSLQDYLLGQAHGKR' A
#
# COMPACT_ATOMS: atom_id res chain seq x y z
N HIS A 1 -1.75 1.24 -12.90
CA HIS A 1 -0.79 2.34 -12.61
C HIS A 1 -0.78 2.61 -11.10
N VAL A 2 0.39 2.80 -10.48
CA VAL A 2 0.52 3.10 -9.04
C VAL A 2 1.50 4.25 -8.85
N ARG A 3 1.14 5.23 -8.02
CA ARG A 3 1.95 6.40 -7.70
C ARG A 3 1.90 6.69 -6.20
N ILE A 4 3.07 6.77 -5.58
CA ILE A 4 3.23 7.29 -4.21
C ILE A 4 3.98 8.61 -4.30
N ARG A 5 3.44 9.66 -3.68
CA ARG A 5 4.11 10.95 -3.54
C ARG A 5 4.25 11.32 -2.07
N LYS A 6 5.26 12.11 -1.74
CA LYS A 6 5.36 12.77 -0.43
C LYS A 6 4.36 13.93 -0.40
N GLU A 7 3.57 14.03 0.66
CA GLU A 7 2.65 15.15 0.87
C GLU A 7 3.40 16.34 1.52
N PRO A 8 3.00 17.57 1.23
CA PRO A 8 3.53 18.75 1.89
C PRO A 8 3.10 18.82 3.37
N GLU A 9 3.82 19.61 4.17
CA GLU A 9 3.67 19.62 5.64
C GLU A 9 2.28 20.04 6.13
N ASN A 10 1.55 20.81 5.31
CA ASN A 10 0.16 21.22 5.59
C ASN A 10 -0.83 20.06 5.61
N PHE A 11 -0.47 18.86 5.14
CA PHE A 11 -1.29 17.66 5.21
C PHE A 11 -0.97 16.78 6.43
N ALA A 12 -0.20 17.28 7.40
CA ALA A 12 0.05 16.56 8.65
C ALA A 12 -1.27 16.06 9.29
N PRO A 13 -1.31 14.81 9.81
CA PRO A 13 -0.18 13.91 10.03
C PRO A 13 0.23 13.08 8.81
N PHE A 14 -0.45 13.22 7.67
CA PHE A 14 -0.19 12.42 6.48
C PHE A 14 1.06 12.91 5.75
N LYS A 15 1.98 11.98 5.49
CA LYS A 15 3.27 12.25 4.83
C LYS A 15 3.32 11.73 3.40
N TYR A 16 2.43 10.83 3.03
CA TYR A 16 2.41 10.16 1.73
C TYR A 16 1.00 10.07 1.18
N ALA A 17 0.84 10.31 -0.12
CA ALA A 17 -0.37 10.00 -0.86
C ALA A 17 -0.11 8.87 -1.85
N LEU A 18 -1.01 7.90 -1.85
CA LEU A 18 -1.06 6.77 -2.76
C LEU A 18 -2.24 6.97 -3.70
N GLU A 19 -1.95 6.91 -4.99
CA GLU A 19 -2.94 6.84 -6.05
C GLU A 19 -2.68 5.58 -6.87
N ALA A 20 -3.72 4.78 -7.06
CA ALA A 20 -3.65 3.61 -7.91
C ALA A 20 -4.87 3.54 -8.82
N CYS A 21 -4.66 3.08 -10.05
CA CYS A 21 -5.70 2.81 -11.01
C CYS A 21 -5.48 1.39 -11.53
N CYS A 22 -6.50 0.54 -11.37
CA CYS A 22 -6.54 -0.76 -12.01
C CYS A 22 -6.89 -0.55 -13.48
N LEU A 23 -6.16 -1.19 -14.39
CA LEU A 23 -6.40 -1.05 -15.83
C LEU A 23 -7.46 -2.03 -16.32
N ASP A 24 -7.64 -3.15 -15.60
CA ASP A 24 -8.58 -4.22 -15.95
C ASP A 24 -9.98 -3.98 -15.38
N ASN A 25 -10.09 -3.10 -14.38
CA ASN A 25 -11.32 -2.68 -13.76
C ASN A 25 -11.15 -1.21 -13.42
N VAL A 26 -12.10 -0.33 -13.81
CA VAL A 26 -12.00 1.14 -13.67
C VAL A 26 -12.17 1.57 -12.20
N GLN A 27 -11.37 0.98 -11.33
CA GLN A 27 -11.29 1.27 -9.91
C GLN A 27 -10.04 2.09 -9.65
N THR A 28 -10.29 3.23 -9.02
CA THR A 28 -9.25 4.16 -8.59
C THR A 28 -9.20 4.18 -7.07
N PHE A 29 -8.01 4.03 -6.52
CA PHE A 29 -7.73 4.14 -5.09
C PHE A 29 -6.99 5.43 -4.82
N SER A 30 -7.43 6.17 -3.82
CA SER A 30 -6.76 7.39 -3.34
C SER A 30 -6.76 7.38 -1.82
N ARG A 31 -5.57 7.24 -1.24
CA ARG A 31 -5.36 7.14 0.21
C ARG A 31 -4.13 7.90 0.66
N ARG A 32 -4.15 8.33 1.91
CA ARG A 32 -3.04 9.04 2.56
C ARG A 32 -2.51 8.25 3.75
N TYR A 33 -1.20 8.28 3.92
CA TYR A 33 -0.48 7.50 4.93
C TYR A 33 0.51 8.36 5.71
N ILE A 34 0.65 8.03 6.99
CA ILE A 34 1.60 8.67 7.90
C ILE A 34 3.03 8.16 7.64
N THR A 35 3.17 6.92 7.17
CA THR A 35 4.45 6.28 6.86
C THR A 35 4.45 5.71 5.45
N LEU A 36 5.64 5.64 4.83
CA LEU A 36 5.81 5.02 3.52
C LEU A 36 5.49 3.52 3.58
N GLU A 37 5.87 2.87 4.68
CA GLU A 37 5.59 1.46 4.92
C GLU A 37 4.10 1.12 4.80
N LYS A 38 3.20 1.91 5.39
CA LYS A 38 1.75 1.66 5.27
C LYS A 38 1.25 1.80 3.84
N ALA A 39 1.78 2.77 3.08
CA ALA A 39 1.43 2.95 1.67
C ALA A 39 1.88 1.74 0.82
N LEU A 40 3.11 1.27 1.06
CA LEU A 40 3.65 0.09 0.38
C LEU A 40 2.87 -1.18 0.74
N LEU A 41 2.54 -1.37 2.03
CA LEU A 41 1.74 -2.50 2.47
C LEU A 41 0.35 -2.53 1.84
N HIS A 42 -0.30 -1.38 1.63
CA HIS A 42 -1.58 -1.35 0.91
C HIS A 42 -1.43 -1.86 -0.53
N CYS A 43 -0.33 -1.49 -1.20
CA CYS A 43 -0.03 -2.00 -2.54
C CYS A 43 0.23 -3.52 -2.53
N LEU A 44 1.07 -4.00 -1.60
CA LEU A 44 1.44 -5.42 -1.48
C LEU A 44 0.25 -6.30 -1.10
N ASN A 45 -0.73 -5.75 -0.38
CA ASN A 45 -1.99 -6.41 -0.04
C ASN A 45 -3.09 -6.19 -1.10
N GLY A 46 -2.73 -5.77 -2.31
CA GLY A 46 -3.67 -5.66 -3.43
C GLY A 46 -4.75 -4.58 -3.24
N PHE A 47 -4.39 -3.47 -2.60
CA PHE A 47 -5.30 -2.36 -2.29
C PHE A 47 -6.50 -2.77 -1.42
N ASN A 48 -6.35 -3.79 -0.57
CA ASN A 48 -7.41 -4.24 0.32
C ASN A 48 -7.92 -3.10 1.25
N GLU A 49 -9.18 -2.70 1.08
CA GLU A 49 -9.88 -1.77 1.97
C GLU A 49 -10.98 -2.45 2.80
N ASN A 50 -11.18 -3.76 2.61
CA ASN A 50 -12.22 -4.51 3.30
C ASN A 50 -11.72 -4.96 4.67
N ALA A 51 -12.30 -4.40 5.73
CA ALA A 51 -11.95 -4.73 7.12
C ALA A 51 -12.22 -6.20 7.49
N ASN A 52 -13.09 -6.90 6.74
CA ASN A 52 -13.40 -8.31 6.97
C ASN A 52 -12.41 -9.26 6.28
N ILE A 53 -11.54 -8.75 5.41
CA ILE A 53 -10.51 -9.55 4.72
C ILE A 53 -9.17 -9.23 5.36
N GLN A 54 -8.54 -10.25 5.95
CA GLN A 54 -7.22 -10.08 6.55
C GLN A 54 -6.17 -9.81 5.47
N ASN A 55 -5.27 -8.86 5.75
CA ASN A 55 -4.10 -8.63 4.92
C ASN A 55 -3.17 -9.85 4.91
N ARG A 56 -2.58 -10.12 3.75
CA ARG A 56 -1.57 -11.17 3.55
C ARG A 56 -0.26 -10.82 4.23
N TYR A 57 0.13 -9.54 4.21
CA TYR A 57 1.36 -9.04 4.79
C TYR A 57 1.05 -7.99 5.84
N GLN A 58 1.57 -8.17 7.05
CA GLN A 58 1.37 -7.21 8.15
C GLN A 58 2.52 -6.23 8.32
N SER A 59 3.69 -6.55 7.77
CA SER A 59 4.88 -5.69 7.75
C SER A 59 5.70 -5.91 6.49
N LEU A 60 6.62 -4.98 6.18
CA LEU A 60 7.54 -5.20 5.05
C LEU A 60 8.50 -6.36 5.33
N GLN A 61 8.85 -6.60 6.59
CA GLN A 61 9.68 -7.75 6.97
C GLN A 61 8.98 -9.06 6.67
N ASP A 62 7.68 -9.17 6.98
CA ASP A 62 6.83 -10.33 6.66
C ASP A 62 6.84 -10.61 5.14
N TYR A 63 6.64 -9.58 4.33
CA TYR A 63 6.77 -9.69 2.87
C TYR A 63 8.15 -10.18 2.43
N LEU A 64 9.23 -9.55 2.92
CA LEU A 64 10.60 -9.86 2.50
C LEU A 64 11.05 -11.27 2.94
N LEU A 65 10.66 -11.71 4.14
CA LEU A 65 10.92 -13.07 4.61
C LEU A 65 10.15 -14.09 3.77
N GLY A 66 8.89 -13.81 3.42
CA GLY A 66 8.11 -14.64 2.50
C GLY A 66 8.77 -14.78 1.12
N GLN A 67 9.41 -13.73 0.61
CA GLN A 67 10.19 -13.79 -0.64
C GLN A 67 11.48 -14.61 -0.49
N ALA A 68 12.16 -14.55 0.66
CA ALA A 68 13.39 -15.31 0.90
C ALA A 68 13.14 -16.83 0.95
N HIS A 69 11.98 -17.25 1.44
CA HIS A 69 11.55 -18.65 1.44
C HIS A 69 10.87 -19.09 0.13
N GLY A 70 10.51 -18.14 -0.74
CA GLY A 70 9.82 -18.36 -2.02
C GLY A 70 10.72 -18.55 -3.24
N LYS A 71 11.98 -18.99 -3.08
CA LYS A 71 12.80 -19.52 -4.19
C LYS A 71 12.77 -21.05 -4.21
N ARG A 72 11.66 -21.65 -4.63
CA ARG A 72 11.58 -22.98 -5.27
C ARG A 72 10.34 -23.06 -6.14
#